data_AF-A0AAP2DLU0-F1
#
_entry.id   AF-A0AAP2DLU0-F1
#
_cell.length_a   1.000
_cell.length_b   1.000
_cell.length_c   1.000
_cell.angle_alpha   90.00
_cell.angle_beta   90.00
_cell.angle_gamma   90.00
#
_symmetry.space_group_name_H-M   'P 1'
#
loop_
_entity.id
_entity.type
_entity.pdbx_description
1 polymer ?
#
loop_
_entity_poly.entity_id
_entity_poly.type
_entity_poly.pdbx_seq_one_letter_code
_entity_poly.pdbx_strand_id
1 'polypeptide(L)'
;MAHSEEHHTPVTVIPPDKEKIKKLWTVALILLMITVLEFIVAFSVPHQYEATRVTIFILMTIVKAAYIVGEFMHLRHEAKVLIWSILIPMVFVIWMLVAFVYEGMAIFNLRY
;
A
#
# COMPACT_ATOMS: atom_id res chain seq x y z
N MET A 1 2.27 -1.88 -56.13
CA MET A 1 2.72 -2.30 -54.79
C MET A 1 3.21 -1.05 -54.10
N ALA A 2 2.33 -0.34 -53.39
CA ALA A 2 2.68 0.89 -52.68
C ALA A 2 3.19 0.49 -51.30
N HIS A 3 4.50 0.62 -51.11
CA HIS A 3 5.11 0.51 -49.79
C HIS A 3 4.67 1.74 -48.98
N SER A 4 3.80 1.52 -48.00
CA SER A 4 3.53 2.49 -46.94
C SER A 4 4.82 2.67 -46.15
N GLU A 5 5.46 3.83 -46.29
CA GLU A 5 6.54 4.23 -45.39
C GLU A 5 5.92 4.49 -44.01
N GLU A 6 6.18 3.57 -43.08
CA GLU A 6 5.93 3.81 -41.66
C GLU A 6 6.82 4.98 -41.23
N HIS A 7 6.19 6.12 -40.96
CA HIS A 7 6.82 7.24 -40.27
C HIS A 7 7.21 6.80 -38.86
N HIS A 8 8.40 6.21 -38.71
CA HIS A 8 9.04 6.00 -37.42
C HIS A 8 9.34 7.38 -36.82
N THR A 9 8.44 7.89 -35.99
CA THR A 9 8.72 9.07 -35.19
C THR A 9 9.95 8.78 -34.33
N PRO A 10 11.01 9.59 -34.40
CA PRO A 10 12.18 9.37 -33.58
C PRO A 10 11.76 9.51 -32.12
N VAL A 11 11.80 8.40 -31.38
CA VAL A 11 11.51 8.35 -29.94
C VAL A 11 12.57 9.21 -29.25
N THR A 12 12.19 10.44 -28.89
CA THR A 12 13.06 11.33 -28.14
C THR A 12 13.10 10.83 -26.70
N VAL A 13 14.23 10.24 -26.29
CA VAL A 13 14.42 9.77 -24.93
C VAL A 13 14.50 10.97 -23.98
N ILE A 14 13.43 11.19 -23.21
CA ILE A 14 13.39 12.23 -22.19
C ILE A 14 14.50 11.92 -21.16
N PRO A 15 15.38 12.88 -20.82
CA PRO A 15 16.42 12.64 -19.84
C PRO A 15 15.81 12.33 -18.46
N PRO A 16 16.39 11.40 -17.69
CA PRO A 16 15.87 11.00 -16.39
C PRO A 16 15.84 12.17 -15.41
N ASP A 17 14.64 12.44 -14.89
CA ASP A 17 14.37 13.55 -13.99
C ASP A 17 14.91 13.25 -12.58
N LYS A 18 16.08 13.80 -12.27
CA LYS A 18 16.83 13.54 -11.03
C LYS A 18 16.06 13.96 -9.79
N GLU A 19 15.14 14.92 -9.89
CA GLU A 19 14.34 15.39 -8.75
C GLU A 19 13.33 14.33 -8.30
N LYS A 20 12.67 13.67 -9.25
CA LYS A 20 11.72 12.57 -8.96
C LYS A 20 12.42 11.39 -8.27
N ILE A 21 13.63 11.06 -8.74
CA ILE A 21 14.45 9.98 -8.17
C ILE A 21 14.88 10.31 -6.73
N LYS A 22 15.32 11.55 -6.48
CA LYS A 22 15.68 11.99 -5.11
C LYS A 22 14.48 11.92 -4.17
N LYS A 23 13.31 12.37 -4.61
CA LYS A 23 12.10 12.33 -3.79
C LYS A 23 11.69 10.90 -3.43
N LEU A 24 11.78 9.97 -4.38
CA LEU A 24 11.55 8.54 -4.13
C LEU A 24 12.46 8.00 -3.03
N TRP A 25 13.75 8.35 -3.08
CA TRP A 25 14.74 7.94 -2.09
C TRP A 25 14.46 8.52 -0.70
N THR A 26 14.05 9.78 -0.63
CA THR A 26 13.65 10.42 0.64
C THR A 26 12.45 9.72 1.28
N VAL A 27 11.41 9.44 0.48
CA VAL A 27 10.19 8.75 0.95
C VAL A 27 10.52 7.32 1.39
N ALA A 28 11.34 6.60 0.62
CA ALA A 28 11.80 5.26 0.98
C ALA A 28 12.54 5.25 2.33
N LEU A 29 13.39 6.26 2.58
CA LEU A 29 14.15 6.36 3.82
C LEU A 29 13.25 6.70 5.03
N ILE A 30 12.25 7.56 4.85
CA ILE A 30 11.23 7.86 5.88
C ILE A 30 10.46 6.59 6.25
N LEU A 31 10.01 5.84 5.25
CA LEU A 31 9.24 4.61 5.46
C LEU A 31 10.07 3.49 6.08
N LEU A 32 11.35 3.41 5.73
CA LEU A 32 12.31 2.53 6.39
C LEU A 32 12.43 2.90 7.87
N MET A 33 12.59 4.18 8.21
CA MET A 33 12.65 4.62 9.61
C MET A 33 11.39 4.27 10.41
N ILE A 34 10.19 4.51 9.84
CA ILE A 34 8.93 4.12 10.49
C ILE A 34 8.89 2.61 10.74
N THR A 35 9.34 1.81 9.77
CA THR A 35 9.35 0.34 9.89
C THR A 35 10.35 -0.14 10.95
N VAL A 36 11.52 0.48 11.04
CA VAL A 36 12.49 0.19 12.11
C VAL A 36 11.89 0.52 13.48
N LEU A 37 11.18 1.64 13.59
CA LEU A 37 10.52 2.05 14.82
C LEU A 37 9.39 1.09 15.22
N GLU A 38 8.61 0.59 14.25
CA GLU A 38 7.63 -0.50 14.45
C GLU A 38 8.29 -1.74 15.07
N PHE A 39 9.43 -2.18 14.53
CA PHE A 39 10.16 -3.32 15.08
C PHE A 39 10.67 -3.06 16.50
N ILE A 40 11.21 -1.89 16.78
CA ILE A 40 11.67 -1.53 18.14
C ILE A 40 10.51 -1.62 19.14
N VAL A 41 9.33 -1.08 18.79
CA VAL A 41 8.14 -1.17 19.64
C VAL A 41 7.69 -2.63 19.81
N ALA A 42 7.75 -3.43 18.74
CA ALA A 42 7.38 -4.84 18.80
C ALA A 42 8.30 -5.66 19.74
N PHE A 43 9.61 -5.37 19.76
CA PHE A 43 10.57 -6.09 20.61
C PHE A 43 10.70 -5.52 22.02
N SER A 44 10.41 -4.23 22.24
CA SER A 44 10.62 -3.57 23.54
C SER A 44 9.43 -3.73 24.50
N VAL A 45 8.21 -3.95 24.00
CA VAL A 45 7.01 -4.06 24.85
C VAL A 45 6.89 -5.48 25.42
N PRO A 46 6.94 -5.66 26.76
CA PRO A 46 6.83 -6.97 27.40
C PRO A 46 5.46 -7.62 27.17
N HIS A 47 5.42 -8.97 27.14
CA HIS A 47 4.24 -9.83 26.92
C HIS A 47 3.04 -9.58 27.86
N GLN A 48 3.20 -8.72 28.86
CA GLN A 48 2.16 -8.35 29.82
C GLN A 48 1.11 -7.44 29.18
N TYR A 49 1.49 -6.69 28.12
CA TYR A 49 0.65 -5.73 27.41
C TYR A 49 0.42 -6.13 25.95
N GLU A 50 0.15 -7.41 25.70
CA GLU A 50 -0.08 -7.97 24.35
C GLU A 50 -1.12 -7.17 23.56
N ALA A 51 -2.27 -6.86 24.17
CA ALA A 51 -3.35 -6.12 23.49
C ALA A 51 -2.90 -4.71 23.09
N THR A 52 -2.26 -3.96 24.00
CA THR A 52 -1.79 -2.60 23.73
C THR A 52 -0.68 -2.58 22.68
N ARG A 53 0.24 -3.56 22.71
CA ARG A 53 1.29 -3.74 21.69
C ARG A 53 0.69 -3.95 20.31
N VAL A 54 -0.28 -4.86 20.20
CA VAL A 54 -0.93 -5.19 18.93
C VAL A 54 -1.71 -3.99 18.38
N THR A 55 -2.46 -3.27 19.22
CA THR A 55 -3.20 -2.09 18.77
C THR A 55 -2.28 -0.99 18.24
N ILE A 56 -1.20 -0.66 18.97
CA ILE A 56 -0.22 0.35 18.54
C ILE A 56 0.49 -0.06 17.26
N PHE A 57 0.84 -1.34 17.14
CA PHE A 57 1.48 -1.86 15.95
C PHE A 57 0.56 -1.70 14.74
N ILE A 58 -0.67 -2.20 14.81
CA ILE A 58 -1.68 -2.07 13.74
C ILE A 58 -1.87 -0.60 13.34
N LEU A 59 -1.94 0.31 14.30
CA LEU A 59 -2.17 1.73 14.03
C LEU A 59 -0.98 2.37 13.28
N MET A 60 0.26 2.06 13.68
CA MET A 60 1.45 2.48 12.93
C MET A 60 1.50 1.89 11.52
N THR A 61 1.10 0.62 11.36
CA THR A 61 1.12 -0.03 10.05
C THR A 61 0.10 0.59 9.09
N ILE A 62 -1.07 1.00 9.60
CA ILE A 62 -2.07 1.74 8.83
C ILE A 62 -1.53 3.11 8.40
N VAL A 63 -0.89 3.85 9.31
CA VAL A 63 -0.27 5.15 8.99
C VAL A 63 0.79 4.99 7.91
N LYS A 64 1.63 3.95 8.01
CA LYS A 64 2.63 3.63 7.00
C LYS A 64 2.01 3.33 5.64
N ALA A 65 0.96 2.51 5.61
CA ALA A 65 0.25 2.17 4.39
C ALA A 65 -0.37 3.42 3.72
N ALA A 66 -0.95 4.33 4.50
CA ALA A 66 -1.45 5.60 3.99
C ALA A 66 -0.34 6.47 3.39
N TYR A 67 0.85 6.51 4.02
CA TYR A 67 2.00 7.26 3.52
C TYR A 67 2.56 6.66 2.22
N ILE A 68 2.59 5.32 2.10
CA ILE A 68 2.96 4.60 0.86
C ILE A 68 2.01 4.98 -0.28
N VAL A 69 0.69 4.88 -0.06
CA VAL A 69 -0.30 5.20 -1.10
C VAL A 69 -0.26 6.68 -1.47
N GLY A 70 -0.04 7.57 -0.50
CA GLY A 70 0.04 9.01 -0.73
C GLY A 70 1.27 9.45 -1.53
N GLU A 71 2.46 8.98 -1.17
CA GLU A 71 3.72 9.46 -1.75
C GLU A 71 4.28 8.56 -2.88
N PHE A 72 4.23 7.23 -2.77
CA PHE A 72 4.79 6.36 -3.81
C PHE A 72 3.92 6.26 -5.05
N MET A 73 2.62 6.44 -4.90
CA MET A 73 1.73 6.26 -6.05
C MET A 73 1.51 7.56 -6.85
N HIS A 74 2.12 8.70 -6.49
CA HIS A 74 1.98 9.99 -7.19
C HIS A 74 0.51 10.47 -7.32
N LEU A 75 -0.41 9.88 -6.55
CA LEU A 75 -1.86 10.01 -6.77
C LEU A 75 -2.43 11.33 -6.26
N ARG A 76 -1.65 12.12 -5.51
CA ARG A 76 -2.14 13.33 -4.86
C ARG A 76 -2.54 14.41 -5.88
N HIS A 77 -1.98 14.40 -7.09
CA HIS A 77 -2.27 15.44 -8.09
C HIS A 77 -2.70 14.92 -9.48
N GLU A 78 -2.32 13.72 -9.94
CA GLU A 78 -2.62 13.28 -11.33
C GLU A 78 -3.55 12.07 -11.47
N ALA A 79 -3.70 11.19 -10.47
CA ALA A 79 -4.37 9.90 -10.70
C ALA A 79 -5.37 9.47 -9.61
N LYS A 80 -6.40 10.29 -9.38
CA LYS A 80 -7.54 9.91 -8.52
C LYS A 80 -8.18 8.58 -8.95
N VAL A 81 -8.16 8.28 -10.25
CA VAL A 81 -8.65 7.00 -10.81
C VAL A 81 -7.84 5.79 -10.31
N LEU A 82 -6.51 5.93 -10.18
CA LEU A 82 -5.66 4.85 -9.65
C LEU A 82 -5.88 4.61 -8.15
N ILE A 83 -6.27 5.64 -7.38
CA ILE A 83 -6.70 5.42 -5.97
C ILE A 83 -7.93 4.53 -5.95
N TRP A 84 -8.95 4.88 -6.74
CA TRP A 84 -10.20 4.12 -6.80
C TRP A 84 -9.98 2.69 -7.31
N SER A 85 -9.06 2.46 -8.25
CA SER A 85 -8.75 1.12 -8.75
C SER A 85 -8.10 0.21 -7.71
N ILE A 86 -7.48 0.76 -6.66
CA ILE A 86 -6.87 0.00 -5.55
C ILE A 86 -7.82 -0.09 -4.36
N LEU A 87 -8.53 0.99 -4.06
CA LEU A 87 -9.46 1.07 -2.94
C LEU A 87 -10.64 0.12 -3.12
N ILE A 88 -11.22 0.04 -4.32
CA ILE A 88 -12.38 -0.84 -4.61
C ILE A 88 -12.05 -2.32 -4.34
N PRO A 89 -10.96 -2.90 -4.92
CA PRO A 89 -10.56 -4.29 -4.60
C PRO A 89 -10.26 -4.50 -3.12
N MET A 90 -9.60 -3.54 -2.47
CA MET A 90 -9.28 -3.62 -1.03
C MET A 90 -10.54 -3.72 -0.17
N VAL A 91 -11.53 -2.86 -0.42
CA VAL A 91 -12.82 -2.88 0.30
C VAL A 91 -13.57 -4.18 0.04
N PHE A 92 -13.56 -4.67 -1.21
CA PHE A 92 -14.17 -5.95 -1.56
C PHE A 92 -13.54 -7.13 -0.79
N VAL A 93 -12.21 -7.18 -0.68
CA VAL A 93 -11.50 -8.22 0.09
C VAL A 93 -11.84 -8.17 1.57
N ILE A 94 -11.88 -6.98 2.18
CA ILE A 94 -12.25 -6.82 3.60
C ILE A 94 -13.70 -7.29 3.83
N TRP A 95 -14.62 -6.88 2.96
CA TRP A 95 -16.02 -7.31 3.04
C TRP A 95 -16.15 -8.83 2.93
N MET A 96 -15.44 -9.46 1.98
CA MET A 96 -15.42 -10.91 1.81
C MET A 96 -14.86 -11.64 3.03
N LEU A 97 -13.78 -11.13 3.65
CA LEU A 97 -13.21 -11.69 4.88
C LEU A 97 -14.24 -11.69 6.02
N VAL A 98 -14.93 -10.57 6.22
CA VAL A 98 -15.98 -10.46 7.24
C VAL A 98 -17.13 -11.42 6.96
N ALA A 99 -17.58 -11.52 5.70
CA ALA A 99 -18.62 -12.45 5.30
C ALA A 99 -18.21 -13.91 5.58
N PHE A 100 -17.02 -14.34 5.18
CA PHE A 100 -16.52 -15.69 5.41
C PHE A 100 -16.36 -16.03 6.89
N VAL A 101 -15.89 -15.08 7.71
CA VAL A 101 -15.83 -15.28 9.17
C VAL A 101 -17.23 -15.43 9.74
N TYR A 102 -18.18 -14.58 9.33
CA TYR A 102 -19.56 -14.65 9.82
C TYR A 102 -20.25 -15.96 9.43
N GLU A 103 -20.18 -16.35 8.15
CA GLU A 103 -20.73 -17.62 7.65
C GLU A 103 -20.04 -18.82 8.33
N GLY A 104 -18.72 -18.76 8.49
CA GLY A 104 -17.94 -19.81 9.16
C GLY A 104 -18.37 -19.99 10.62
N MET A 105 -18.56 -18.90 11.35
CA MET A 105 -19.07 -18.93 12.73
C MET A 105 -20.50 -19.46 12.81
N ALA A 106 -21.37 -19.08 11.87
CA ALA A 106 -22.74 -19.57 11.80
C ALA A 106 -22.79 -21.09 11.55
N ILE A 107 -21.97 -21.61 10.63
CA ILE A 107 -21.87 -23.06 10.37
C ILE A 107 -21.31 -23.79 11.59
N PHE A 108 -20.29 -23.23 12.25
CA PHE A 108 -19.69 -23.83 13.45
C PHE A 108 -20.73 -24.01 14.57
N ASN A 109 -21.54 -22.97 14.84
CA ASN A 109 -22.60 -22.99 15.86
C ASN A 109 -23.81 -23.88 15.52
N LEU A 110 -23.99 -24.25 14.24
CA LEU A 110 -25.05 -25.19 13.82
C LEU A 110 -24.56 -26.65 13.89
N ARG A 111 -23.25 -26.87 13.85
CA ARG A 111 -22.60 -28.18 13.79
C ARG A 111 -22.27 -28.73 15.19
N TYR A 112 -22.04 -27.85 16.15
CA TYR A 112 -21.76 -28.13 17.56
C TYR A 112 -22.73 -27.36 18.44
#